data_AF-A0A6G5AAG6-F1
#
_entry.id   AF-A0A6G5AAG6-F1
#
_cell.length_a   1.000
_cell.length_b   1.000
_cell.length_c   1.000
_cell.angle_alpha   90.00
_cell.angle_beta   90.00
_cell.angle_gamma   90.00
#
_symmetry.space_group_name_H-M   'P 1'
#
loop_
_entity.id
_entity.type
_entity.pdbx_description
1 polymer ?
#
loop_
_entity_poly.entity_id
_entity_poly.type
_entity_poly.pdbx_seq_one_letter_code
_entity_poly.pdbx_strand_id
1 'polypeptide(L)'
;MHKLFWDFWLYASLMGFTVLSGVWPIDWYYGTADIALKSPILVCKEHLRPILQFNNPIRHETAAIVDLNDVKFQLLKELKGGTEISTILYKMNYQQATYLLSVNDLEALRVQNSVTTKTPYQTIMQYLEFPLIQKDKGGMFICMSAVADKVFEMFLDVMQDKPKHEDREAELEEAFVFLLVKFVDPEKADTARGRQVHFEFHRS
;
A
#
# COMPACT_ATOMS: atom_id res chain seq x y z
N MET A 1 11.08 -13.16 11.73
CA MET A 1 10.29 -11.97 12.11
C MET A 1 9.36 -11.48 10.99
N HIS A 2 9.78 -11.43 9.71
CA HIS A 2 8.94 -10.95 8.59
C HIS A 2 7.60 -11.70 8.40
N LYS A 3 7.58 -13.02 8.61
CA LYS A 3 6.35 -13.82 8.44
C LYS A 3 5.24 -13.44 9.43
N LEU A 4 5.60 -13.09 10.67
CA LEU A 4 4.63 -12.72 11.71
C LEU A 4 3.87 -11.45 11.33
N PHE A 5 4.59 -10.40 10.93
CA PHE A 5 3.97 -9.15 10.48
C PHE A 5 3.09 -9.39 9.26
N TRP A 6 3.54 -10.23 8.34
CA TRP A 6 2.74 -10.51 7.15
C TRP A 6 1.41 -11.20 7.47
N ASP A 7 1.44 -12.25 8.29
CA ASP A 7 0.22 -12.96 8.73
C ASP A 7 -0.68 -12.04 9.57
N PHE A 8 -0.09 -11.18 10.42
CA PHE A 8 -0.82 -10.17 11.18
C PHE A 8 -1.58 -9.21 10.28
N TRP A 9 -0.91 -8.59 9.30
CA TRP A 9 -1.54 -7.57 8.43
C TRP A 9 -2.62 -8.16 7.53
N LEU A 10 -2.40 -9.35 6.98
CA LEU A 10 -3.43 -10.08 6.22
C LEU A 10 -4.68 -10.31 7.07
N TYR A 11 -4.51 -10.71 8.33
CA TYR A 11 -5.63 -10.95 9.23
C TYR A 11 -6.31 -9.65 9.70
N ALA A 12 -5.52 -8.67 10.15
CA ALA A 12 -6.02 -7.41 10.69
C ALA A 12 -6.85 -6.62 9.66
N SER A 13 -6.41 -6.60 8.40
CA SER A 13 -7.15 -5.99 7.30
C SER A 13 -8.46 -6.73 6.98
N LEU A 14 -8.44 -8.06 6.90
CA LEU A 14 -9.65 -8.85 6.63
C LEU A 14 -10.70 -8.73 7.73
N MET A 15 -10.26 -8.72 8.99
CA MET A 15 -11.16 -8.59 10.13
C MET A 15 -11.65 -7.15 10.36
N GLY A 16 -11.06 -6.17 9.66
CA GLY A 16 -11.44 -4.76 9.75
C GLY A 16 -10.93 -4.05 11.02
N PHE A 17 -9.79 -4.47 11.58
CA PHE A 17 -9.16 -3.77 12.71
C PHE A 17 -8.50 -2.45 12.27
N THR A 18 -8.31 -2.29 10.97
CA THR A 18 -7.66 -1.14 10.33
C THR A 18 -8.61 0.04 10.12
N VAL A 19 -9.90 -0.13 10.44
CA VAL A 19 -10.96 0.88 10.24
C VAL A 19 -11.79 1.08 11.50
N LEU A 20 -12.21 2.33 11.75
CA LEU A 20 -13.15 2.68 12.82
C LEU A 20 -14.60 2.38 12.39
N SER A 21 -14.93 1.10 12.25
CA SER A 21 -16.26 0.64 11.80
C SER A 21 -17.29 0.56 12.94
N GLY A 22 -16.86 0.65 14.20
CA GLY A 22 -17.71 0.45 15.38
C GLY A 22 -18.01 -1.03 15.68
N VAL A 23 -17.52 -1.97 14.86
CA VAL A 23 -17.66 -3.41 15.08
C VAL A 23 -16.74 -3.90 16.19
N TRP A 24 -15.52 -3.34 16.25
CA TRP A 24 -14.49 -3.70 17.22
C TRP A 24 -14.25 -2.59 18.24
N PRO A 25 -13.73 -2.91 19.43
CA PRO A 25 -13.30 -1.91 20.40
C PRO A 25 -12.31 -0.93 19.77
N ILE A 26 -12.42 0.35 20.11
CA ILE A 26 -11.57 1.40 19.53
C ILE A 26 -10.07 1.16 19.81
N ASP A 27 -9.74 0.53 20.93
CA ASP A 27 -8.37 0.17 21.30
C ASP A 27 -7.69 -0.77 20.29
N TRP A 28 -8.48 -1.57 19.55
CA TRP A 28 -7.94 -2.46 18.53
C TRP A 28 -7.45 -1.68 17.31
N TYR A 29 -8.17 -0.62 16.94
CA TYR A 29 -7.72 0.31 15.91
C TYR A 29 -6.43 1.02 16.34
N TYR A 30 -6.40 1.59 17.56
CA TYR A 30 -5.20 2.28 18.05
C TYR A 30 -3.99 1.33 18.19
N GLY A 31 -4.20 0.12 18.71
CA GLY A 31 -3.15 -0.89 18.78
C GLY A 31 -2.63 -1.30 17.40
N THR A 32 -3.52 -1.41 16.40
CA THR A 32 -3.14 -1.71 15.01
C THR A 32 -2.37 -0.55 14.38
N ALA A 33 -2.78 0.69 14.65
CA ALA A 33 -2.07 1.90 14.22
C ALA A 33 -0.65 1.98 14.81
N ASP A 34 -0.48 1.69 16.10
CA ASP A 34 0.83 1.63 16.75
C ASP A 34 1.74 0.55 16.15
N ILE A 35 1.16 -0.59 15.79
CA ILE A 35 1.87 -1.67 15.09
C ILE A 35 2.24 -1.22 13.67
N ALA A 36 1.40 -0.44 12.97
CA ALA A 36 1.67 0.08 11.63
C ALA A 36 2.97 0.87 11.57
N LEU A 37 3.18 1.76 12.54
CA LEU A 37 4.37 2.62 12.63
C LEU A 37 5.68 1.83 12.82
N LYS A 38 5.61 0.62 13.38
CA LYS A 38 6.78 -0.24 13.66
C LYS A 38 6.93 -1.40 12.69
N SER A 39 5.90 -1.66 11.88
CA SER A 39 5.90 -2.78 10.96
C SER A 39 6.94 -2.57 9.85
N PRO A 40 7.61 -3.62 9.36
CA PRO A 40 8.41 -3.54 8.15
C PRO A 40 7.52 -3.44 6.90
N ILE A 41 8.10 -3.10 5.75
CA ILE A 41 7.41 -3.23 4.46
C ILE A 41 6.98 -4.69 4.20
N LEU A 42 5.79 -4.87 3.65
CA LEU A 42 5.22 -6.18 3.33
C LEU A 42 5.74 -6.68 1.99
N VAL A 43 7.05 -6.89 1.92
CA VAL A 43 7.73 -7.32 0.71
C VAL A 43 8.25 -8.75 0.87
N CYS A 44 7.93 -9.60 -0.10
CA CYS A 44 8.28 -11.00 -0.10
C CYS A 44 9.64 -11.24 -0.79
N LYS A 45 10.63 -11.76 -0.07
CA LYS A 45 11.99 -12.01 -0.61
C LYS A 45 12.05 -13.23 -1.55
N GLU A 46 11.12 -14.17 -1.40
CA GLU A 46 10.91 -15.29 -2.30
C GLU A 46 9.66 -15.01 -3.14
N HIS A 47 9.53 -15.62 -4.32
CA HIS A 47 8.42 -15.36 -5.26
C HIS A 47 7.07 -15.21 -4.53
N LEU A 48 6.22 -14.27 -4.96
CA LEU A 48 4.90 -14.08 -4.33
C LEU A 48 4.09 -15.40 -4.33
N ARG A 49 4.26 -16.27 -5.34
CA ARG A 49 3.46 -17.50 -5.49
C ARG A 49 3.55 -18.51 -4.33
N PRO A 50 4.73 -18.99 -3.88
CA PRO A 50 4.78 -20.06 -2.88
C PRO A 50 4.17 -19.65 -1.54
N ILE A 51 4.37 -18.40 -1.08
CA ILE A 51 3.84 -17.97 0.24
C ILE A 51 2.36 -17.55 0.18
N LEU A 52 1.89 -17.13 -0.99
CA LEU A 52 0.45 -17.03 -1.25
C LEU A 52 -0.20 -18.44 -1.30
N GLN A 53 0.53 -19.48 -1.70
CA GLN A 53 0.05 -20.87 -1.75
C GLN A 53 0.28 -21.69 -0.47
N PHE A 54 1.05 -21.21 0.50
CA PHE A 54 1.28 -21.96 1.74
C PHE A 54 0.00 -21.99 2.59
N ASN A 55 -0.64 -23.16 2.59
CA ASN A 55 -1.73 -23.61 3.45
C ASN A 55 -1.47 -23.24 4.92
N ASN A 56 -1.96 -22.09 5.34
CA ASN A 56 -2.02 -21.71 6.74
C ASN A 56 -3.46 -21.95 7.21
N PRO A 57 -3.72 -22.81 8.22
CA PRO A 57 -5.07 -23.15 8.68
C PRO A 57 -5.94 -21.92 8.99
N ILE A 58 -5.33 -20.86 9.52
CA ILE A 58 -5.95 -19.57 9.83
C ILE A 58 -6.57 -18.92 8.58
N ARG A 59 -5.97 -19.11 7.40
CA ARG A 59 -6.50 -18.57 6.12
C ARG A 59 -7.73 -19.33 5.64
N HIS A 60 -7.87 -20.63 5.93
CA HIS A 60 -9.06 -21.39 5.54
C HIS A 60 -10.29 -21.00 6.36
N GLU A 61 -10.12 -20.74 7.66
CA GLU A 61 -11.21 -20.25 8.52
C GLU A 61 -11.55 -18.79 8.23
N THR A 62 -10.56 -17.92 8.01
CA THR A 62 -10.81 -16.49 7.72
C THR A 62 -11.36 -16.27 6.31
N ALA A 63 -10.90 -17.01 5.29
CA ALA A 63 -11.47 -16.94 3.93
C ALA A 63 -12.86 -17.58 3.83
N ALA A 64 -13.26 -18.38 4.81
CA ALA A 64 -14.65 -18.82 4.94
C ALA A 64 -15.55 -17.72 5.56
N ILE A 65 -14.95 -16.74 6.25
CA ILE A 65 -15.67 -15.64 6.92
C ILE A 65 -15.76 -14.40 6.02
N VAL A 66 -14.72 -14.09 5.24
CA VAL A 66 -14.66 -12.89 4.37
C VAL A 66 -14.63 -13.29 2.91
N ASP A 67 -15.63 -12.87 2.13
CA ASP A 67 -15.72 -13.17 0.70
C ASP A 67 -14.67 -12.35 -0.08
N LEU A 68 -14.04 -12.98 -1.09
CA LEU A 68 -13.16 -12.31 -2.04
C LEU A 68 -13.81 -11.07 -2.68
N ASN A 69 -15.10 -11.15 -2.98
CA ASN A 69 -15.84 -10.06 -3.60
C ASN A 69 -15.94 -8.85 -2.66
N ASP A 70 -16.05 -9.07 -1.35
CA ASP A 70 -16.07 -7.98 -0.36
C ASP A 70 -14.71 -7.27 -0.31
N VAL A 71 -13.62 -8.04 -0.31
CA VAL A 71 -12.25 -7.49 -0.39
C VAL A 71 -12.06 -6.67 -1.66
N LYS A 72 -12.50 -7.19 -2.82
CA LYS A 72 -12.43 -6.48 -4.10
C LYS A 72 -13.27 -5.22 -4.10
N PHE A 73 -14.47 -5.27 -3.53
CA PHE A 73 -15.36 -4.13 -3.42
C PHE A 73 -14.78 -3.02 -2.54
N GLN A 74 -14.18 -3.39 -1.41
CA GLN A 74 -13.47 -2.44 -0.55
C GLN A 74 -12.31 -1.78 -1.30
N LEU A 75 -11.48 -2.57 -1.98
CA LEU A 75 -10.38 -2.05 -2.80
C LEU A 75 -10.89 -1.12 -3.92
N LEU A 76 -11.98 -1.46 -4.59
CA LEU A 76 -12.60 -0.61 -5.61
C LEU A 76 -13.11 0.73 -5.06
N LYS A 77 -13.62 0.73 -3.83
CA LYS A 77 -14.10 1.95 -3.16
C LYS A 77 -12.94 2.86 -2.76
N GLU A 78 -11.85 2.26 -2.28
CA GLU A 78 -10.73 3.00 -1.73
C GLU A 78 -9.70 3.45 -2.77
N LEU A 79 -9.43 2.60 -3.77
CA LEU A 79 -8.57 2.94 -4.88
C LEU A 79 -9.42 3.69 -5.90
N LYS A 80 -9.08 4.96 -6.17
CA LYS A 80 -9.74 5.83 -7.18
C LYS A 80 -9.45 5.38 -8.62
N GLY A 81 -9.40 4.07 -8.83
CA GLY A 81 -9.03 3.47 -10.09
C GLY A 81 -10.19 3.42 -11.05
N GLY A 82 -9.98 3.95 -12.25
CA GLY A 82 -10.95 3.82 -13.34
C GLY A 82 -11.18 2.37 -13.78
N THR A 83 -11.65 2.22 -15.01
CA THR A 83 -12.03 0.91 -15.58
C THR A 83 -10.88 -0.11 -15.63
N GLU A 84 -9.64 0.34 -15.73
CA GLU A 84 -8.45 -0.52 -15.76
C GLU A 84 -8.19 -1.23 -14.42
N ILE A 85 -8.06 -0.48 -13.32
CA ILE A 85 -7.85 -1.04 -11.98
C ILE A 85 -9.00 -1.96 -11.61
N SER A 86 -10.22 -1.58 -11.96
CA SER A 86 -11.39 -2.44 -11.77
C SER A 86 -11.22 -3.80 -12.46
N THR A 87 -10.81 -3.79 -13.72
CA THR A 87 -10.58 -5.01 -14.51
C THR A 87 -9.49 -5.90 -13.90
N ILE A 88 -8.41 -5.28 -13.39
CA ILE A 88 -7.33 -6.00 -12.73
C ILE A 88 -7.83 -6.63 -11.43
N LEU A 89 -8.51 -5.87 -10.57
CA LEU A 89 -9.06 -6.35 -9.29
C LEU A 89 -10.03 -7.51 -9.50
N TYR A 90 -10.89 -7.48 -10.52
CA TYR A 90 -11.78 -8.60 -10.82
C TYR A 90 -11.02 -9.89 -11.15
N LYS A 91 -9.87 -9.80 -11.82
CA LYS A 91 -9.01 -10.94 -12.18
C LYS A 91 -8.09 -11.41 -11.06
N MET A 92 -7.88 -10.60 -10.01
CA MET A 92 -7.06 -10.98 -8.87
C MET A 92 -7.66 -12.18 -8.12
N ASN A 93 -6.79 -13.10 -7.70
CA ASN A 93 -7.17 -14.15 -6.76
C ASN A 93 -7.23 -13.61 -5.32
N TYR A 94 -7.72 -14.45 -4.41
CA TYR A 94 -7.88 -14.08 -3.00
C TYR A 94 -6.60 -13.56 -2.38
N GLN A 95 -5.48 -14.21 -2.68
CA GLN A 95 -4.20 -13.88 -2.08
C GLN A 95 -3.65 -12.55 -2.59
N GLN A 96 -3.79 -12.26 -3.88
CA GLN A 96 -3.40 -10.97 -4.46
C GLN A 96 -4.25 -9.82 -3.91
N ALA A 97 -5.57 -10.01 -3.84
CA ALA A 97 -6.48 -8.99 -3.33
C ALA A 97 -6.25 -8.72 -1.83
N THR A 98 -6.13 -9.77 -1.02
CA THR A 98 -5.86 -9.62 0.42
C THR A 98 -4.51 -8.97 0.68
N TYR A 99 -3.48 -9.34 -0.09
CA TYR A 99 -2.17 -8.70 0.01
C TYR A 99 -2.24 -7.20 -0.30
N LEU A 100 -2.90 -6.85 -1.41
CA LEU A 100 -3.07 -5.45 -1.81
C LEU A 100 -3.83 -4.65 -0.74
N LEU A 101 -4.91 -5.21 -0.18
CA LEU A 101 -5.66 -4.59 0.92
C LEU A 101 -4.76 -4.40 2.15
N SER A 102 -3.96 -5.40 2.50
CA SER A 102 -3.04 -5.31 3.65
C SER A 102 -2.01 -4.20 3.50
N VAL A 103 -1.45 -4.04 2.30
CA VAL A 103 -0.50 -2.95 2.01
C VAL A 103 -1.22 -1.60 2.06
N ASN A 104 -2.39 -1.51 1.42
CA ASN A 104 -3.21 -0.31 1.43
C ASN A 104 -3.52 0.17 2.86
N ASP A 105 -3.98 -0.72 3.73
CA ASP A 105 -4.36 -0.38 5.10
C ASP A 105 -3.15 -0.01 5.95
N LEU A 106 -2.06 -0.77 5.83
CA LEU A 106 -0.82 -0.51 6.57
C LEU A 106 -0.26 0.87 6.24
N GLU A 107 -0.12 1.21 4.96
CA GLU A 107 0.43 2.51 4.56
C GLU A 107 -0.55 3.65 4.86
N ALA A 108 -1.86 3.43 4.74
CA ALA A 108 -2.88 4.40 5.16
C ALA A 108 -2.76 4.72 6.67
N LEU A 109 -2.65 3.71 7.52
CA LEU A 109 -2.47 3.88 8.97
C LEU A 109 -1.15 4.57 9.30
N ARG A 110 -0.06 4.25 8.60
CA ARG A 110 1.23 4.92 8.79
C ARG A 110 1.16 6.41 8.50
N VAL A 111 0.50 6.82 7.41
CA VAL A 111 0.30 8.24 7.08
C VAL A 111 -0.59 8.93 8.11
N GLN A 112 -1.72 8.33 8.46
CA GLN A 112 -2.67 8.94 9.40
C GLN A 112 -2.07 9.16 10.80
N ASN A 113 -1.16 8.27 11.21
CA ASN A 113 -0.58 8.27 12.56
C ASN A 113 0.89 8.72 12.56
N SER A 114 1.40 9.29 11.47
CA SER A 114 2.78 9.76 11.39
C SER A 114 2.98 11.04 12.19
N VAL A 115 3.25 10.87 13.49
CA VAL A 115 3.85 11.90 14.36
C VAL A 115 5.37 11.75 14.41
N THR A 116 5.93 10.61 13.98
CA THR A 116 7.36 10.26 14.25
C THR A 116 8.07 9.49 13.12
N THR A 117 7.36 9.02 12.09
CA THR A 117 7.97 8.30 10.97
C THR A 117 8.48 9.30 9.94
N LYS A 118 9.81 9.29 9.70
CA LYS A 118 10.51 10.13 8.72
C LYS A 118 10.05 9.86 7.28
N THR A 119 8.89 10.37 6.89
CA THR A 119 8.25 10.29 5.57
C THR A 119 7.56 8.94 5.24
N PRO A 120 6.28 8.77 5.62
CA PRO A 120 5.48 7.60 5.26
C PRO A 120 5.46 7.30 3.75
N TYR A 121 5.49 8.34 2.92
CA TYR A 121 5.48 8.21 1.47
C TYR A 121 6.73 7.56 0.86
N GLN A 122 7.92 7.73 1.47
CA GLN A 122 9.12 7.01 1.01
C GLN A 122 8.94 5.49 1.13
N THR A 123 8.09 5.04 2.04
CA THR A 123 7.86 3.62 2.28
C THR A 123 7.01 3.00 1.17
N ILE A 124 5.94 3.67 0.72
CA ILE A 124 5.15 3.16 -0.41
C ILE A 124 5.96 3.12 -1.71
N MET A 125 6.88 4.07 -1.89
CA MET A 125 7.82 4.07 -3.02
C MET A 125 8.74 2.84 -3.05
N GLN A 126 9.12 2.29 -1.90
CA GLN A 126 9.92 1.05 -1.84
C GLN A 126 9.16 -0.16 -2.43
N TYR A 127 7.83 -0.20 -2.35
CA TYR A 127 7.05 -1.27 -3.01
C TYR A 127 7.12 -1.13 -4.53
N LEU A 128 7.03 0.08 -5.08
CA LEU A 128 7.12 0.33 -6.52
C LEU A 128 8.52 0.03 -7.09
N GLU A 129 9.54 0.08 -6.25
CA GLU A 129 10.91 -0.29 -6.61
C GLU A 129 11.18 -1.80 -6.52
N PHE A 130 10.24 -2.57 -5.97
CA PHE A 130 10.47 -3.98 -5.74
C PHE A 130 10.37 -4.80 -7.04
N PRO A 131 11.41 -5.56 -7.44
CA PRO A 131 11.45 -6.24 -8.74
C PRO A 131 10.31 -7.23 -8.98
N LEU A 132 9.81 -7.89 -7.92
CA LEU A 132 8.69 -8.83 -8.05
C LEU A 132 7.34 -8.12 -8.30
N ILE A 133 7.19 -6.87 -7.86
CA ILE A 133 6.01 -6.06 -8.14
C ILE A 133 6.11 -5.51 -9.57
N GLN A 134 7.27 -4.97 -9.96
CA GLN A 134 7.49 -4.44 -11.31
C GLN A 134 7.36 -5.47 -12.43
N LYS A 135 7.82 -6.71 -12.19
CA LYS A 135 7.78 -7.79 -13.19
C LYS A 135 6.50 -8.62 -13.14
N ASP A 136 5.55 -8.27 -12.26
CA ASP A 136 4.28 -8.97 -12.16
C ASP A 136 3.43 -8.75 -13.40
N LYS A 137 2.91 -9.86 -13.97
CA LYS A 137 2.02 -9.83 -15.14
C LYS A 137 0.54 -9.75 -14.76
N GLY A 138 0.22 -9.87 -13.47
CA GLY A 138 -1.14 -9.83 -12.94
C GLY A 138 -1.66 -8.42 -12.68
N GLY A 139 -0.92 -7.38 -13.07
CA GLY A 139 -1.31 -5.98 -12.85
C GLY A 139 -1.07 -5.49 -11.43
N MET A 140 -0.33 -6.22 -10.59
CA MET A 140 -0.02 -5.81 -9.21
C MET A 140 0.67 -4.44 -9.16
N PHE A 141 1.57 -4.16 -10.12
CA PHE A 141 2.23 -2.85 -10.22
C PHE A 141 1.21 -1.72 -10.38
N ILE A 142 0.22 -1.86 -11.27
CA ILE A 142 -0.78 -0.82 -11.53
C ILE A 142 -1.63 -0.56 -10.28
N CYS A 143 -2.08 -1.63 -9.60
CA CYS A 143 -2.82 -1.47 -8.36
C CYS A 143 -1.96 -0.88 -7.23
N MET A 144 -0.68 -1.25 -7.14
CA MET A 144 0.25 -0.70 -6.15
C MET A 144 0.53 0.79 -6.41
N SER A 145 0.61 1.21 -7.67
CA SER A 145 0.69 2.63 -8.03
C SER A 145 -0.55 3.39 -7.57
N ALA A 146 -1.74 2.81 -7.76
CA ALA A 146 -2.98 3.42 -7.25
C ALA A 146 -3.01 3.55 -5.71
N VAL A 147 -2.45 2.56 -5.00
CA VAL A 147 -2.24 2.66 -3.54
C VAL A 147 -1.27 3.79 -3.23
N ALA A 148 -0.17 3.92 -3.97
CA ALA A 148 0.80 5.01 -3.79
C ALA A 148 0.18 6.39 -3.99
N ASP A 149 -0.67 6.55 -5.01
CA ASP A 149 -1.40 7.80 -5.26
C ASP A 149 -2.33 8.13 -4.10
N LYS A 150 -3.13 7.16 -3.63
CA LYS A 150 -4.01 7.33 -2.46
C LYS A 150 -3.21 7.73 -1.21
N VAL A 151 -2.13 7.01 -0.90
CA VAL A 151 -1.27 7.26 0.27
C VAL A 151 -0.65 8.66 0.18
N PHE A 152 -0.28 9.10 -1.02
CA PHE A 152 0.24 10.44 -1.25
C PHE A 152 -0.81 11.52 -1.03
N GLU A 153 -2.03 11.36 -1.57
CA GLU A 153 -3.15 12.27 -1.31
C GLU A 153 -3.43 12.39 0.20
N MET A 154 -3.51 11.25 0.90
CA MET A 154 -3.68 11.23 2.35
C MET A 154 -2.55 11.96 3.09
N PHE A 155 -1.31 11.83 2.61
CA PHE A 155 -0.18 12.56 3.18
C PHE A 155 -0.35 14.07 2.98
N LEU A 156 -0.77 14.51 1.80
CA LEU A 156 -1.04 15.93 1.53
C LEU A 156 -2.15 16.47 2.44
N ASP A 157 -3.23 15.70 2.65
CA ASP A 157 -4.32 16.07 3.55
C ASP A 157 -3.83 16.24 4.99
N VAL A 158 -3.07 15.25 5.51
CA VAL A 158 -2.46 15.33 6.85
C VAL A 158 -1.53 16.53 6.98
N MET A 159 -0.71 16.81 5.96
CA MET A 159 0.20 17.95 5.97
C MET A 159 -0.53 19.28 5.88
N GLN A 160 -1.66 19.34 5.18
CA GLN A 160 -2.48 20.54 5.08
C GLN A 160 -3.04 20.96 6.45
N ASP A 161 -3.51 19.99 7.22
CA ASP A 161 -4.15 20.18 8.53
C ASP A 161 -3.14 20.42 9.67
N LYS A 162 -1.86 20.05 9.49
CA LYS A 162 -0.81 20.37 10.47
C LYS A 162 -0.63 21.89 10.61
N PRO A 163 -0.49 22.42 11.85
CA PRO A 163 -0.16 23.82 12.08
C PRO A 163 1.07 24.23 11.27
N LYS A 164 1.07 25.45 10.74
CA LYS A 164 2.21 26.00 9.99
C LYS A 164 3.35 26.28 10.98
N HIS A 165 4.27 25.33 11.11
CA HIS A 165 5.47 25.39 11.92
C HIS A 165 6.69 24.95 11.09
N GLU A 166 7.90 25.33 11.50
CA GLU A 166 9.14 24.99 10.79
C GLU A 166 9.28 23.47 10.52
N ASP A 167 8.79 22.63 11.42
CA ASP A 167 8.82 21.17 11.27
C ASP A 167 7.97 20.66 10.09
N ARG A 168 6.85 21.32 9.81
CA ARG A 168 5.99 21.00 8.65
C ARG A 168 6.69 21.36 7.35
N GLU A 169 7.36 22.52 7.29
CA GLU A 169 8.10 22.96 6.11
C GLU A 169 9.30 22.04 5.86
N ALA A 170 10.03 21.66 6.89
CA ALA A 170 11.14 20.70 6.79
C ALA A 170 10.68 19.32 6.27
N GLU A 171 9.53 18.81 6.74
CA GLU A 171 8.98 17.53 6.26
C GLU A 171 8.53 17.60 4.79
N LEU A 172 7.93 18.73 4.37
CA LEU A 172 7.57 18.95 2.96
C LEU A 172 8.81 19.12 2.07
N GLU A 173 9.84 19.83 2.53
CA GLU A 173 11.11 19.97 1.81
C GLU A 173 11.80 18.62 1.65
N GLU A 174 11.86 17.79 2.69
CA GLU A 174 12.44 16.43 2.59
C GLU A 174 11.68 15.58 1.57
N ALA A 175 10.33 15.61 1.60
CA ALA A 175 9.50 14.92 0.63
C ALA A 175 9.73 15.43 -0.80
N PHE A 176 9.85 16.75 -0.99
CA PHE A 176 10.09 17.37 -2.29
C PHE A 176 11.48 17.06 -2.84
N VAL A 177 12.53 17.15 -2.01
CA VAL A 177 13.90 16.78 -2.38
C VAL A 177 13.95 15.30 -2.77
N PHE A 178 13.30 14.43 -2.02
CA PHE A 178 13.22 13.00 -2.36
C PHE A 178 12.57 12.78 -3.74
N LEU A 179 11.43 13.42 -4.00
CA LEU A 179 10.76 13.35 -5.30
C LEU A 179 11.65 13.87 -6.43
N LEU A 180 12.29 15.03 -6.24
CA LEU A 180 13.22 15.58 -7.22
C LEU A 180 14.35 14.59 -7.55
N VAL A 181 15.00 14.00 -6.54
CA VAL A 181 16.06 13.01 -6.77
C VAL A 181 15.54 11.76 -7.48
N LYS A 182 14.32 11.31 -7.17
CA LYS A 182 13.73 10.12 -7.80
C LYS A 182 13.33 10.35 -9.26
N PHE A 183 12.90 11.57 -9.62
CA PHE A 183 12.30 11.84 -10.93
C PHE A 183 13.16 12.73 -11.85
N VAL A 184 14.15 13.47 -11.34
CA VAL A 184 14.96 14.43 -12.11
C VAL A 184 16.41 13.99 -12.31
N ASP A 185 16.96 13.11 -11.46
CA ASP A 185 18.35 12.66 -11.56
C ASP A 185 18.63 11.84 -12.85
N PRO A 186 19.45 12.33 -13.79
CA PRO A 186 19.59 11.77 -15.15
C PRO A 186 20.08 10.31 -15.21
N GLU A 187 20.91 9.84 -14.27
CA GLU A 187 21.34 8.43 -14.22
C GLU A 187 20.21 7.47 -13.81
N LYS A 188 19.27 7.93 -13.00
CA LYS A 188 18.02 7.20 -12.68
C LYS A 188 16.92 7.48 -13.69
N ALA A 189 16.98 8.62 -14.38
CA ALA A 189 16.05 9.02 -15.43
C ALA A 189 16.20 8.15 -16.68
N ASP A 190 17.38 7.61 -17.01
CA ASP A 190 17.50 6.64 -18.11
C ASP A 190 16.89 5.28 -17.76
N THR A 191 16.97 4.88 -16.49
CA THR A 191 16.24 3.69 -15.99
C THR A 191 14.73 3.96 -15.89
N ALA A 192 14.31 5.21 -15.74
CA ALA A 192 12.90 5.63 -15.74
C ALA A 192 12.35 5.91 -17.16
N ARG A 193 13.18 6.36 -18.11
CA ARG A 193 12.83 6.59 -19.52
C ARG A 193 12.62 5.28 -20.27
N GLY A 194 13.42 4.25 -19.97
CA GLY A 194 13.10 2.89 -20.40
C GLY A 194 11.77 2.36 -19.83
N ARG A 195 11.25 2.98 -18.75
CA ARG A 195 9.95 2.68 -18.12
C ARG A 195 8.81 3.64 -18.55
N GLN A 196 9.12 4.77 -19.19
CA GLN A 196 8.14 5.78 -19.65
C GLN A 196 7.56 5.50 -21.04
N VAL A 197 8.21 4.65 -21.86
CA VAL A 197 7.65 4.26 -23.16
C VAL A 197 6.30 3.52 -23.04
N HIS A 198 5.94 3.07 -21.83
CA HIS A 198 4.64 2.46 -21.54
C HIS A 198 3.59 3.42 -20.94
N PHE A 199 3.96 4.63 -20.52
CA PHE A 199 3.03 5.60 -19.90
C PHE A 199 2.43 6.61 -20.89
N GLU A 200 2.99 6.77 -22.09
CA GLU A 200 2.46 7.71 -23.10
C GLU A 200 1.50 7.11 -24.14
N PHE A 201 1.20 5.81 -24.11
CA PHE A 201 0.30 5.19 -25.10
C PHE A 201 -1.20 5.23 -24.78
N HIS A 202 -1.64 5.96 -23.76
CA HIS A 202 -3.08 6.13 -23.43
C HIS A 202 -3.55 7.59 -23.35
N ARG A 203 -2.80 8.53 -23.94
CA ARG A 203 -3.35 9.84 -24.35
C ARG A 203 -3.10 10.07 -25.84
N SER A 204 -3.95 9.49 -26.66
CA SER A 204 -4.34 9.98 -27.99
C SER A 204 -5.68 9.37 -28.35
#